data_AF-A0A8C5W950-F1
#
_entry.id   AF-A0A8C5W950-F1
#
_cell.length_a   1.000
_cell.length_b   1.000
_cell.length_c   1.000
_cell.angle_alpha   90.00
_cell.angle_beta   90.00
_cell.angle_gamma   90.00
#
_symmetry.space_group_name_H-M   'P 1'
#
loop_
_entity.id
_entity.type
_entity.pdbx_description
1 polymer ?
#
loop_
_entity_poly.entity_id
_entity_poly.type
_entity_poly.pdbx_seq_one_letter_code
_entity_poly.pdbx_strand_id
1 'polypeptide(L)'
;MAGNKGRGRAAYTFNIEAVGFSRGDKLPDVVLKPPPLFPDTDYKPVPLKTGESEDYVLALKQELRETMKRMPYFIETPEEKQDIERYILLFCSIIIIIVITFFTFLFASFFLFIFLI
;
A
#
# COMPACT_ATOMS: atom_id res chain seq x y z
N MET A 1 -46.12 33.22 41.74
CA MET A 1 -45.36 33.01 40.49
C MET A 1 -43.86 33.13 40.78
N ALA A 2 -43.14 32.01 40.86
CA ALA A 2 -41.69 32.00 41.05
C ALA A 2 -41.00 32.17 39.68
N GLY A 3 -40.40 33.33 39.46
CA GLY A 3 -39.64 33.63 38.25
C GLY A 3 -38.28 32.93 38.27
N ASN A 4 -38.18 31.77 37.62
CA ASN A 4 -36.92 31.08 37.39
C ASN A 4 -36.11 31.84 36.32
N LYS A 5 -35.30 32.82 36.75
CA LYS A 5 -34.42 33.61 35.88
C LYS A 5 -33.01 33.02 35.88
N GLY A 6 -32.90 31.79 35.39
CA GLY A 6 -31.60 31.20 35.05
C GLY A 6 -31.04 31.86 33.81
N ARG A 7 -29.73 32.18 33.83
CA ARG A 7 -28.76 32.07 32.72
C ARG A 7 -27.51 32.90 33.05
N GLY A 8 -26.72 32.42 34.01
CA GLY A 8 -25.30 32.74 34.03
C GLY A 8 -24.64 32.01 32.87
N ARG A 9 -24.21 32.73 31.83
CA ARG A 9 -23.14 32.20 30.96
C ARG A 9 -21.95 31.95 31.89
N ALA A 10 -21.47 30.71 31.94
CA ALA A 10 -20.37 30.30 32.81
C ALA A 10 -19.18 31.28 32.63
N ALA A 11 -18.79 31.95 33.71
CA ALA A 11 -17.59 32.79 33.70
C ALA A 11 -16.37 31.86 33.58
N TYR A 12 -15.54 32.08 32.58
CA TYR A 12 -14.26 31.39 32.46
C TYR A 12 -13.33 31.83 33.59
N THR A 13 -12.38 30.98 33.98
CA THR A 13 -11.40 31.29 35.05
C THR A 13 -10.42 32.40 34.68
N PHE A 14 -10.34 32.77 33.41
CA PHE A 14 -9.50 33.84 32.88
C PHE A 14 -10.34 35.05 32.42
N ASN A 15 -9.70 36.24 32.41
CA ASN A 15 -10.35 37.50 32.03
C ASN A 15 -10.61 37.56 30.52
N ILE A 16 -11.87 37.48 30.12
CA ILE A 16 -12.32 37.50 28.71
C ILE A 16 -11.99 38.85 28.02
N GLU A 17 -12.05 39.96 28.76
CA GLU A 17 -11.75 41.32 28.28
C GLU A 17 -10.26 41.50 27.92
N ALA A 18 -9.37 40.80 28.61
CA ALA A 18 -7.93 40.83 28.32
C ALA A 18 -7.58 40.04 27.04
N VAL A 19 -8.43 39.10 26.64
CA VAL A 19 -8.33 38.35 25.38
C VAL A 19 -8.86 39.16 24.19
N GLY A 20 -9.54 40.28 24.45
CA GLY A 20 -10.06 41.20 23.43
C GLY A 20 -11.55 41.02 23.11
N PHE A 21 -12.30 40.24 23.90
CA PHE A 21 -13.76 40.18 23.80
C PHE A 21 -14.39 41.11 24.82
N SER A 22 -15.16 42.10 24.39
CA SER A 22 -15.92 42.95 25.30
C SER A 22 -17.21 42.26 25.76
N ARG A 23 -17.80 42.73 26.86
CA ARG A 23 -19.02 42.14 27.44
C ARG A 23 -20.19 42.25 26.47
N GLY A 24 -20.52 41.14 25.82
CA GLY A 24 -21.61 41.07 24.84
C GLY A 24 -21.15 40.87 23.40
N ASP A 25 -19.83 40.86 23.15
CA ASP A 25 -19.29 40.55 21.83
C ASP A 25 -19.57 39.11 21.40
N LYS A 26 -19.62 38.91 20.08
CA LYS A 26 -19.86 37.61 19.47
C LYS A 26 -18.66 36.70 19.71
N LEU A 27 -18.78 35.85 20.75
CA LEU A 27 -17.88 34.72 20.97
C LEU A 27 -17.89 33.80 19.73
N PRO A 28 -16.77 33.12 19.43
CA PRO A 28 -16.73 32.15 18.35
C PRO A 28 -17.79 31.07 18.58
N ASP A 29 -18.38 30.60 17.48
CA ASP A 29 -19.44 29.60 17.55
C ASP A 29 -18.89 28.27 18.09
N VAL A 30 -19.73 27.54 18.83
CA VAL A 30 -19.35 26.25 19.38
C VAL A 30 -19.41 25.22 18.26
N VAL A 31 -18.24 24.73 17.85
CA VAL A 31 -18.12 23.69 16.83
C VAL A 31 -18.78 22.39 17.33
N LEU A 32 -19.95 22.06 16.78
CA LEU A 32 -20.76 20.89 17.20
C LEU A 32 -20.21 19.55 16.69
N LYS A 33 -19.41 19.57 15.63
CA LYS A 33 -18.84 18.36 14.99
C LYS A 33 -17.37 18.60 14.67
N PRO A 34 -16.49 17.60 14.85
CA PRO A 34 -15.10 17.73 14.45
C PRO A 34 -15.01 18.02 12.94
N PRO A 35 -14.04 18.82 12.50
CA PRO A 35 -13.78 19.02 11.07
C PRO A 35 -13.53 17.68 10.36
N PRO A 36 -13.87 17.58 9.07
CA PRO A 36 -13.60 16.39 8.28
C PRO A 36 -12.09 16.12 8.16
N LEU A 37 -11.71 14.85 7.97
CA LEU A 37 -10.30 14.44 7.81
C LEU A 37 -9.63 15.05 6.58
N PHE A 38 -10.40 15.31 5.54
CA PHE A 38 -9.94 15.93 4.31
C PHE A 38 -10.75 17.21 4.07
N PRO A 39 -10.19 18.39 4.38
CA PRO A 39 -10.83 19.65 4.05
C PRO A 39 -10.82 19.86 2.53
N ASP A 40 -11.82 20.57 2.01
CA ASP A 40 -11.85 20.96 0.61
C ASP A 40 -10.69 21.91 0.31
N THR A 41 -10.04 21.69 -0.83
CA THR A 41 -8.93 22.51 -1.31
C THR A 41 -9.42 23.42 -2.43
N ASP A 42 -9.04 24.70 -2.39
CA ASP A 42 -9.47 25.69 -3.38
C ASP A 42 -8.93 25.40 -4.79
N TYR A 43 -7.79 24.70 -4.89
CA TYR A 43 -7.10 24.42 -6.14
C TYR A 43 -6.82 22.93 -6.30
N LYS A 44 -7.02 22.45 -7.54
CA LYS A 44 -6.68 21.09 -7.93
C LYS A 44 -5.25 21.01 -8.46
N PRO A 45 -4.58 19.85 -8.34
CA PRO A 45 -3.26 19.65 -8.92
C PRO A 45 -3.31 19.77 -10.45
N VAL A 46 -2.18 20.19 -11.03
CA VAL A 46 -2.01 20.34 -12.48
C VAL A 46 -2.13 18.96 -13.15
N PRO A 47 -2.86 18.85 -14.28
CA PRO A 47 -2.93 17.60 -15.04
C PRO A 47 -1.55 17.09 -15.46
N LEU A 48 -1.42 15.78 -15.60
CA LEU A 48 -0.21 15.19 -16.14
C LEU A 48 0.00 15.65 -17.58
N LYS A 49 1.27 15.87 -17.94
CA LYS A 49 1.64 16.09 -19.33
C LYS A 49 1.41 14.79 -20.10
N THR A 50 0.96 14.92 -21.35
CA THR A 50 0.68 13.79 -22.24
C THR A 50 1.49 13.98 -23.52
N GLY A 51 2.30 12.97 -23.87
CA GLY A 51 3.08 12.95 -25.09
C GLY A 51 3.92 11.68 -25.22
N GLU A 52 4.27 11.33 -26.46
CA GLU A 52 4.99 10.08 -26.77
C GLU A 52 6.30 9.92 -25.99
N SER A 53 7.02 11.03 -25.78
CA SER A 53 8.26 11.04 -25.00
C SER A 53 8.04 10.74 -23.52
N GLU A 54 6.90 11.16 -22.96
CA GLU A 54 6.59 10.96 -21.55
C GLU A 54 6.08 9.54 -21.31
N ASP A 55 5.27 9.02 -22.24
CA ASP A 55 4.81 7.62 -22.24
C ASP A 55 5.98 6.65 -22.38
N TYR A 56 6.97 6.97 -23.23
CA TYR A 56 8.20 6.19 -23.35
C TYR A 56 8.97 6.13 -22.03
N VAL A 57 9.15 7.28 -21.35
CA VAL A 57 9.84 7.33 -20.06
C VAL A 57 9.05 6.60 -18.97
N LEU A 58 7.71 6.59 -19.03
CA LEU A 58 6.87 5.81 -18.12
C LEU A 58 7.06 4.31 -18.31
N ALA A 59 7.07 3.83 -19.55
CA ALA A 59 7.35 2.43 -19.87
C ALA A 59 8.75 2.01 -19.38
N LEU A 60 9.77 2.82 -19.69
CA LEU A 60 11.14 2.58 -19.22
C LEU A 60 11.26 2.51 -17.68
N LYS A 61 10.53 3.37 -16.96
CA LYS A 61 10.52 3.33 -15.49
C LYS A 61 9.97 2.00 -14.96
N GLN A 62 8.99 1.40 -15.63
CA GLN A 62 8.42 0.12 -15.25
C GLN A 62 9.41 -1.02 -15.53
N GLU A 63 9.99 -1.05 -16.73
CA GLU A 63 11.00 -2.04 -17.11
C GLU A 63 12.22 -2.02 -16.18
N LEU A 64 12.69 -0.82 -15.82
CA LEU A 64 13.80 -0.66 -14.90
C LEU A 64 13.46 -1.15 -13.49
N ARG A 65 12.23 -0.94 -13.01
CA ARG A 65 11.76 -1.49 -11.74
C ARG A 65 11.78 -3.02 -11.74
N GLU A 66 11.35 -3.65 -12.82
CA GLU A 66 11.37 -5.10 -12.94
C GLU A 66 12.80 -5.65 -13.03
N THR A 67 13.64 -4.97 -13.82
CA THR A 67 15.03 -5.39 -14.02
C THR A 67 15.82 -5.28 -12.72
N MET A 68 15.70 -4.16 -11.99
CA MET A 68 16.40 -3.96 -10.71
C MET A 68 16.05 -5.02 -9.66
N LYS A 69 14.80 -5.48 -9.61
CA LYS A 69 14.39 -6.56 -8.69
C LYS A 69 15.07 -7.91 -9.00
N ARG A 70 15.42 -8.15 -10.26
CA ARG A 70 16.11 -9.39 -10.69
C ARG A 70 17.63 -9.28 -10.59
N MET A 71 18.16 -8.09 -10.34
CA MET A 71 19.60 -7.89 -10.23
C MET A 71 20.13 -8.43 -8.89
N PRO A 72 21.36 -8.94 -8.86
CA PRO A 72 21.98 -9.44 -7.62
C PRO A 72 22.23 -8.34 -6.57
N TYR A 73 22.06 -7.07 -6.94
CA TYR A 73 22.13 -5.93 -6.03
C TYR A 73 20.84 -5.74 -5.20
N PHE A 74 19.76 -6.45 -5.54
CA PHE A 74 18.54 -6.45 -4.75
C PHE A 74 18.71 -7.38 -3.55
N ILE A 75 19.14 -6.79 -2.42
CA ILE A 75 19.25 -7.53 -1.16
C ILE A 75 17.84 -7.72 -0.61
N GLU A 76 17.33 -8.94 -0.73
CA GLU A 76 16.08 -9.34 -0.11
C GLU A 76 16.25 -9.44 1.42
N THR A 77 15.22 -9.04 2.16
CA THR A 77 15.18 -9.30 3.60
C THR A 77 15.20 -10.81 3.81
N PRO A 78 16.09 -11.36 4.66
CA PRO A 78 16.13 -12.79 4.89
C PRO A 78 14.77 -13.25 5.41
N GLU A 79 14.12 -14.13 4.67
CA GLU A 79 12.88 -14.76 5.12
C GLU A 79 13.20 -15.65 6.33
N GLU A 80 12.50 -15.43 7.44
CA GLU A 80 12.47 -16.38 8.55
C GLU A 80 11.81 -17.66 8.03
N LYS A 81 12.63 -18.61 7.59
CA LYS A 81 12.19 -19.89 7.03
C LYS A 81 11.22 -20.56 7.99
N GLN A 82 9.92 -20.51 7.68
CA GLN A 82 8.96 -21.41 8.29
C GLN A 82 9.32 -22.82 7.81
N ASP A 83 9.54 -23.75 8.74
CA ASP A 83 10.09 -25.09 8.48
C ASP A 83 9.32 -25.94 7.45
N ILE A 84 8.13 -25.48 7.06
CA ILE A 84 7.20 -26.06 6.10
C ILE A 84 7.82 -26.11 4.67
N GLU A 85 8.66 -25.14 4.30
CA GLU A 85 9.17 -25.02 2.93
C GLU A 85 10.33 -25.99 2.62
N ARG A 86 11.10 -26.40 3.63
CA ARG A 86 12.22 -27.36 3.44
C ARG A 86 11.74 -28.71 2.95
N TYR A 87 10.57 -29.15 3.40
CA TYR A 87 9.96 -30.39 2.89
C TYR A 87 9.48 -30.21 1.45
N ILE A 88 8.77 -29.12 1.13
CA ILE A 88 8.21 -28.89 -0.20
C ILE A 88 9.32 -28.72 -1.25
N LEU A 89 10.43 -28.07 -0.92
CA LEU A 89 11.57 -27.88 -1.84
C LEU A 89 12.25 -29.20 -2.21
N LEU A 90 12.42 -30.11 -1.22
CA LEU A 90 13.01 -31.42 -1.46
C LEU A 90 12.04 -32.31 -2.28
N PHE A 91 10.75 -32.29 -1.95
CA PHE A 91 9.72 -32.99 -2.72
C PHE A 91 9.62 -32.48 -4.16
N CYS A 92 9.61 -31.16 -4.38
CA CYS A 92 9.54 -30.55 -5.71
C CYS A 92 10.75 -30.96 -6.57
N SER A 93 11.95 -30.88 -5.99
CA SER A 93 13.19 -31.28 -6.68
C SER A 93 13.19 -32.77 -7.05
N ILE A 94 12.75 -33.64 -6.13
CA ILE A 94 12.64 -35.09 -6.37
C ILE A 94 11.61 -35.42 -7.46
N ILE A 95 10.42 -34.79 -7.41
CA ILE A 95 9.37 -34.99 -8.41
C ILE A 95 9.87 -34.61 -9.81
N ILE A 96 10.56 -33.48 -9.94
CA ILE A 96 11.13 -33.03 -11.22
C ILE A 96 12.15 -34.06 -11.75
N ILE A 97 13.04 -34.57 -10.90
CA ILE A 97 14.03 -35.59 -11.29
C ILE A 97 13.34 -36.89 -11.73
N ILE A 98 12.31 -37.35 -11.01
CA ILE A 98 11.55 -38.56 -11.36
C ILE A 98 10.85 -38.39 -12.71
N VAL A 99 10.20 -37.25 -12.95
CA VAL A 99 9.50 -36.97 -14.22
C VAL A 99 10.48 -36.95 -15.39
N ILE A 100 11.63 -36.29 -15.23
CA ILE A 100 12.66 -36.22 -16.28
C ILE A 100 13.21 -37.62 -16.58
N THR A 101 13.61 -38.36 -15.56
CA THR A 101 14.18 -39.71 -15.73
C THR A 101 13.17 -40.67 -16.37
N PHE A 102 11.91 -40.66 -15.93
CA PHE A 102 10.84 -41.46 -16.54
C PHE A 102 10.63 -41.11 -18.02
N PHE A 103 10.56 -39.81 -18.35
CA PHE A 103 10.36 -39.37 -19.74
C PHE A 103 11.54 -39.78 -20.63
N THR A 104 12.78 -39.62 -20.14
CA THR A 104 13.98 -40.04 -20.88
C THR A 104 14.02 -41.56 -21.10
N PHE A 105 13.61 -42.35 -20.10
CA PHE A 105 13.54 -43.81 -20.21
C PHE A 105 12.47 -44.26 -21.21
N LEU A 106 11.28 -43.64 -21.18
CA LEU A 106 10.20 -43.90 -22.13
C LEU A 106 10.65 -43.57 -23.56
N PHE A 107 11.29 -42.40 -23.74
CA PHE A 107 11.79 -41.96 -25.04
C PHE A 107 12.88 -42.90 -25.58
N ALA A 108 13.83 -43.31 -24.74
CA ALA A 108 14.87 -44.27 -25.11
C ALA A 108 14.28 -45.63 -25.49
N SER A 109 13.32 -46.13 -24.72
CA SER A 109 12.64 -47.41 -24.99
C SER A 109 11.84 -47.37 -26.29
N PHE A 110 11.13 -46.26 -26.54
CA PHE A 110 10.38 -46.05 -27.77
C PHE A 110 11.30 -45.95 -29.00
N PHE A 111 12.40 -45.22 -28.89
CA PHE A 111 13.41 -45.12 -29.95
C PHE A 111 14.04 -46.48 -30.27
N LEU A 112 14.37 -47.25 -29.23
CA LEU A 112 14.95 -48.59 -29.39
C LEU A 112 13.94 -49.58 -30.00
N PHE A 113 12.65 -49.47 -29.65
CA PHE A 113 11.57 -50.26 -30.26
C PHE A 113 11.38 -49.94 -31.75
N ILE A 114 11.45 -48.66 -32.14
CA ILE A 114 11.40 -48.26 -33.56
C ILE A 114 12.58 -48.82 -34.35
N PHE A 115 13.79 -48.84 -33.77
CA PHE A 115 14.99 -49.33 -34.44
C PHE A 115 15.14 -50.87 -34.46
N LEU A 116 14.37 -51.58 -33.62
CA LEU A 116 14.36 -53.04 -33.53
C LEU A 116 13.33 -53.69 -34.47
N ILE A 117 12.39 -52.90 -35.01
CA ILE A 117 11.42 -53.29 -36.06
C ILE A 117 12.02 -53.00 -37.43
#